data_AF-A0A2N2TQ52-F1
#
_entry.id   AF-A0A2N2TQ52-F1
#
_cell.length_a   1.000
_cell.length_b   1.000
_cell.length_c   1.000
_cell.angle_alpha   90.00
_cell.angle_beta   90.00
_cell.angle_gamma   90.00
#
_symmetry.space_group_name_H-M   'P 1'
#
loop_
_entity.id
_entity.type
_entity.pdbx_description
1 polymer ?
#
loop_
_entity_poly.entity_id
_entity_poly.type
_entity_poly.pdbx_seq_one_letter_code
_entity_poly.pdbx_strand_id
1 'polypeptide(L)'
;MNADENEPDAGDTTREIAEYRFARDNAETKFLDWRPLPADVAVLPELTLGGVQMDLTQAMVRDAGEGWRGQPPGTLRAKLDAFLNETNPAVLDARFEDLLFAWTGADAIAEGSFTNQLDARHARVLEQAYGRSFQNPNAD
;
A
#
# COMPACT_ATOMS: atom_id res chain seq x y z
N MET A 1 9.72 65.17 39.33
CA MET A 1 8.33 64.83 38.96
C MET A 1 8.31 64.63 37.46
N ASN A 2 8.04 63.47 36.88
CA ASN A 2 7.69 62.16 37.42
C ASN A 2 8.31 61.11 36.50
N ALA A 3 8.64 59.97 37.09
CA ALA A 3 8.83 58.73 36.38
C ALA A 3 7.54 58.37 35.63
N ASP A 4 7.67 57.84 34.42
CA ASP A 4 6.67 56.93 33.90
C ASP A 4 7.41 55.74 33.30
N GLU A 5 7.32 54.65 34.03
CA GLU A 5 7.70 53.30 33.66
C GLU A 5 6.71 52.84 32.59
N ASN A 6 7.17 52.26 31.47
CA ASN A 6 6.39 51.18 30.88
C ASN A 6 7.26 50.23 30.05
N GLU A 7 6.98 48.95 30.27
CA GLU A 7 7.76 47.75 30.03
C GLU A 7 8.11 47.50 28.55
N PRO A 8 9.16 46.70 28.28
CA PRO A 8 9.32 46.09 26.96
C PRO A 8 8.20 45.07 26.74
N ASP A 9 7.36 45.32 25.73
CA ASP A 9 6.33 44.41 25.23
C ASP A 9 6.94 43.04 24.90
N ALA A 10 6.86 42.14 25.88
CA ALA A 10 7.24 40.76 25.74
C ALA A 10 6.00 39.96 25.33
N GLY A 11 5.95 39.62 24.04
CA GLY A 11 5.39 38.33 23.65
C GLY A 11 4.15 38.37 22.79
N ASP A 12 4.36 38.54 21.48
CA ASP A 12 3.70 37.67 20.53
C ASP A 12 4.65 37.39 19.36
N THR A 13 5.52 36.40 19.54
CA THR A 13 6.20 35.77 18.42
C THR A 13 5.49 34.45 18.12
N THR A 14 4.37 34.55 17.42
CA THR A 14 3.77 33.38 16.77
C THR A 14 4.77 32.82 15.76
N ARG A 15 5.28 31.61 16.03
CA ARG A 15 6.14 30.86 15.12
C ARG A 15 5.37 29.67 14.57
N GLU A 16 5.33 29.59 13.24
CA GLU A 16 4.72 28.48 12.52
C GLU A 16 5.63 27.24 12.65
N ILE A 17 5.07 26.12 13.10
CA ILE A 17 5.77 24.83 12.97
C ILE A 17 5.44 24.28 11.58
N ALA A 18 6.45 24.25 10.71
CA ALA A 18 6.31 23.84 9.32
C ALA A 18 6.06 22.34 9.14
N GLU A 19 6.58 21.48 10.03
CA GLU A 19 6.34 20.05 9.94
C GLU A 19 6.50 19.37 11.32
N TYR A 20 5.51 18.55 11.69
CA TYR A 20 5.60 17.63 12.83
C TYR A 20 5.61 16.19 12.31
N ARG A 21 6.70 15.48 12.56
CA ARG A 21 6.83 14.06 12.20
C ARG A 21 6.48 13.17 13.39
N PHE A 22 5.22 12.79 13.49
CA PHE A 22 4.82 11.71 14.39
C PHE A 22 5.34 10.37 13.86
N ALA A 23 5.81 9.49 14.76
CA ALA A 23 6.07 8.11 14.40
C ALA A 23 4.74 7.50 13.90
N ARG A 24 4.63 7.29 12.59
CA ARG A 24 3.44 6.75 11.96
C ARG A 24 3.58 5.24 11.91
N ASP A 25 2.80 4.54 12.72
CA ASP A 25 2.64 3.09 12.58
C ASP A 25 1.63 2.82 11.46
N ASN A 26 2.11 2.20 10.39
CA ASN A 26 1.30 1.84 9.24
C ASN A 26 0.87 0.37 9.27
N ALA A 27 1.19 -0.40 10.33
CA ALA A 27 0.88 -1.82 10.43
C ALA A 27 -0.64 -2.08 10.43
N GLU A 28 -1.43 -1.14 10.96
CA GLU A 28 -2.90 -1.18 10.96
C GLU A 28 -3.49 0.02 10.19
N THR A 29 -3.29 0.05 8.87
CA THR A 29 -3.90 1.08 8.03
C THR A 29 -5.34 0.69 7.66
N LYS A 30 -6.27 1.65 7.75
CA LYS A 30 -7.64 1.48 7.24
C LYS A 30 -7.86 2.41 6.05
N PHE A 31 -8.36 1.85 4.96
CA PHE A 31 -8.80 2.65 3.82
C PHE A 31 -10.10 3.36 4.17
N LEU A 32 -10.13 4.69 4.00
CA LEU A 32 -11.32 5.51 4.29
C LEU A 32 -12.38 5.46 3.17
N ASP A 33 -11.95 5.15 1.94
CA ASP A 33 -12.82 5.02 0.77
C ASP A 33 -13.19 3.55 0.53
N TRP A 34 -14.03 3.01 1.42
CA TRP A 34 -14.62 1.68 1.28
C TRP A 34 -15.82 1.75 0.34
N ARG A 35 -15.81 0.92 -0.71
CA ARG A 35 -16.90 0.86 -1.68
C ARG A 35 -17.87 -0.27 -1.32
N PRO A 36 -19.17 -0.13 -1.65
CA PRO A 36 -20.13 -1.21 -1.50
C PRO A 36 -19.66 -2.44 -2.27
N LEU A 37 -19.70 -3.62 -1.63
CA LEU A 37 -19.23 -4.87 -2.22
C LEU A 37 -20.33 -5.48 -3.12
N PRO A 38 -20.12 -5.58 -4.45
CA PRO A 38 -21.04 -6.27 -5.35
C PRO A 38 -21.15 -7.76 -5.04
N ALA A 39 -22.29 -8.38 -5.36
CA ALA A 39 -22.56 -9.79 -5.03
C ALA A 39 -21.57 -10.76 -5.69
N ASP A 40 -21.09 -10.45 -6.88
CA ASP A 40 -20.09 -11.22 -7.64
C ASP A 40 -18.66 -11.13 -7.09
N VAL A 41 -18.38 -10.12 -6.25
CA VAL A 41 -17.13 -9.97 -5.51
C VAL A 41 -17.23 -10.59 -4.11
N ALA A 42 -18.40 -10.51 -3.48
CA ALA A 42 -18.63 -11.06 -2.13
C ALA A 42 -18.47 -12.58 -2.03
N VAL A 43 -18.57 -13.29 -3.16
CA VAL A 43 -18.36 -14.75 -3.24
C VAL A 43 -16.90 -15.15 -3.45
N LEU A 44 -16.00 -14.19 -3.69
CA LEU A 44 -14.58 -14.45 -3.89
C LEU A 44 -13.87 -14.73 -2.58
N PRO A 45 -12.77 -15.49 -2.61
CA PRO A 45 -11.90 -15.59 -1.45
C PRO A 45 -11.33 -14.21 -1.09
N GLU A 46 -11.38 -13.89 0.20
CA GLU A 46 -10.78 -12.69 0.75
C GLU A 46 -9.33 -12.99 1.16
N LEU A 47 -8.43 -12.07 0.81
CA LEU A 47 -7.05 -12.08 1.25
C LEU A 47 -6.74 -10.71 1.84
N THR A 48 -6.51 -10.68 3.15
CA THR A 48 -6.09 -9.49 3.87
C THR A 48 -4.58 -9.56 4.09
N LEU A 49 -3.85 -8.58 3.56
CA LEU A 49 -2.47 -8.35 3.93
C LEU A 49 -2.48 -7.26 5.02
N GLY A 50 -1.66 -7.43 6.06
CA GLY A 50 -1.44 -6.37 7.04
C GLY A 50 -0.80 -5.13 6.40
N GLY A 51 -0.62 -4.07 7.18
CA GLY A 51 0.10 -2.89 6.71
C GLY A 51 -0.77 -1.93 5.91
N VAL A 52 -0.30 -1.59 4.71
CA VAL A 52 -0.87 -0.54 3.83
C VAL A 52 -1.58 -1.10 2.60
N GLN A 53 -1.70 -2.43 2.50
CA GLN A 53 -2.34 -3.06 1.35
C GLN A 53 -3.87 -3.07 1.53
N MET A 54 -4.59 -2.72 0.46
CA MET A 54 -6.05 -2.81 0.44
C MET A 54 -6.48 -4.26 0.31
N ASP A 55 -7.46 -4.67 1.11
CA ASP A 55 -8.14 -5.97 1.03
C ASP A 55 -8.43 -6.38 -0.41
N LEU A 56 -8.30 -7.66 -0.71
CA LEU A 56 -8.38 -8.16 -2.07
C LEU A 56 -9.76 -7.87 -2.69
N THR A 57 -10.86 -8.06 -1.95
CA THR A 57 -12.19 -7.75 -2.48
C THR A 57 -12.38 -6.25 -2.74
N GLN A 58 -11.84 -5.37 -1.88
CA GLN A 58 -11.90 -3.92 -2.13
C GLN A 58 -11.07 -3.50 -3.34
N ALA A 59 -9.91 -4.15 -3.55
CA ALA A 59 -9.13 -3.97 -4.77
C ALA A 59 -9.90 -4.45 -6.01
N MET A 60 -10.64 -5.56 -5.91
CA MET A 60 -11.51 -6.07 -7.00
C MET A 60 -12.65 -5.11 -7.35
N VAL A 61 -13.27 -4.47 -6.37
CA VAL A 61 -14.32 -3.47 -6.63
C VAL A 61 -13.78 -2.30 -7.45
N ARG A 62 -12.52 -1.92 -7.24
CA ARG A 62 -11.85 -0.87 -8.03
C ARG A 62 -11.42 -1.36 -9.40
N ASP A 63 -10.87 -2.57 -9.47
CA ASP A 63 -10.49 -3.24 -10.71
C ASP A 63 -11.67 -3.32 -11.69
N ALA A 64 -12.88 -3.57 -11.21
CA ALA A 64 -14.08 -3.62 -12.05
C ALA A 64 -14.47 -2.27 -12.69
N GLY A 65 -14.09 -1.14 -12.08
CA GLY A 65 -14.49 0.20 -12.53
C GLY A 65 -13.39 0.95 -13.28
N GLU A 66 -12.26 1.15 -12.63
CA GLU A 66 -11.19 2.05 -13.08
C GLU A 66 -9.84 1.33 -13.27
N GLY A 67 -9.80 0.02 -13.00
CA GLY A 67 -8.57 -0.75 -12.95
C GLY A 67 -7.88 -0.68 -11.59
N TRP A 68 -6.79 -1.42 -11.46
CA TRP A 68 -6.06 -1.56 -10.22
C TRP A 68 -4.58 -1.23 -10.41
N ARG A 69 -4.06 -0.27 -9.64
CA ARG A 69 -2.63 0.11 -9.61
C ARG A 69 -1.98 0.31 -11.00
N GLY A 70 -2.71 0.93 -11.93
CA GLY A 70 -2.23 1.20 -13.30
C GLY A 70 -2.44 0.06 -14.28
N GLN A 71 -2.99 -1.08 -13.82
CA GLN A 71 -3.47 -2.13 -14.70
C GLN A 71 -4.87 -1.78 -15.27
N PRO A 72 -5.19 -2.25 -16.48
CA PRO A 72 -6.51 -2.05 -17.04
C PRO A 72 -7.60 -2.78 -16.24
N PRO A 73 -8.85 -2.31 -16.30
CA PRO A 73 -9.97 -2.93 -15.61
C PRO A 73 -10.09 -4.44 -15.87
N GLY A 74 -10.29 -5.22 -14.82
CA GLY A 74 -10.46 -6.68 -14.88
C GLY A 74 -9.17 -7.49 -14.88
N THR A 75 -8.00 -6.85 -14.85
CA THR A 75 -6.70 -7.57 -14.86
C THR A 75 -6.49 -8.33 -13.57
N LEU A 76 -6.82 -7.72 -12.44
CA LEU A 76 -6.67 -8.35 -11.13
C LEU A 76 -7.65 -9.53 -11.01
N ARG A 77 -8.89 -9.33 -11.47
CA ARG A 77 -9.89 -10.40 -11.51
C ARG A 77 -9.45 -11.60 -12.35
N ALA A 78 -8.90 -11.35 -13.55
CA ALA A 78 -8.41 -12.42 -14.42
C ALA A 78 -7.30 -13.25 -13.78
N LYS A 79 -6.41 -12.62 -13.00
CA LYS A 79 -5.34 -13.31 -12.26
C LYS A 79 -5.89 -14.16 -11.11
N LEU A 80 -6.88 -13.65 -10.38
CA LEU A 80 -7.56 -14.43 -9.35
C LEU A 80 -8.26 -15.65 -9.96
N ASP A 81 -9.01 -15.45 -11.04
CA ASP A 81 -9.69 -16.55 -11.73
C ASP A 81 -8.68 -17.57 -12.29
N ALA A 82 -7.51 -17.13 -12.78
CA ALA A 82 -6.45 -18.03 -13.22
C ALA A 82 -5.87 -18.87 -12.07
N PHE A 83 -5.71 -18.30 -10.87
CA PHE A 83 -5.28 -19.03 -9.68
C PHE A 83 -6.36 -20.02 -9.20
N LEU A 84 -7.63 -19.61 -9.15
CA LEU A 84 -8.73 -20.46 -8.67
C LEU A 84 -9.05 -21.63 -9.59
N ASN A 85 -8.83 -21.47 -10.89
CA ASN A 85 -9.04 -22.53 -11.88
C ASN A 85 -7.79 -23.39 -12.10
N GLU A 86 -6.66 -23.10 -11.44
CA GLU A 86 -5.44 -23.88 -11.58
C GLU A 86 -5.57 -25.23 -10.87
N THR A 87 -5.25 -26.30 -11.57
CA THR A 87 -5.35 -27.67 -11.04
C THR A 87 -3.98 -28.35 -10.97
N ASN A 88 -2.98 -27.79 -11.65
CA ASN A 88 -1.63 -28.32 -11.64
C ASN A 88 -0.83 -27.71 -10.46
N PRO A 89 -0.48 -28.50 -9.43
CA PRO A 89 0.27 -28.00 -8.29
C PRO A 89 1.66 -27.49 -8.67
N ALA A 90 2.24 -27.93 -9.80
CA ALA A 90 3.56 -27.50 -10.24
C ALA A 90 3.60 -26.03 -10.70
N VAL A 91 2.46 -25.42 -11.00
CA VAL A 91 2.38 -24.01 -11.43
C VAL A 91 1.52 -23.14 -10.50
N LEU A 92 0.91 -23.76 -9.49
CA LEU A 92 0.01 -23.09 -8.55
C LEU A 92 0.70 -21.93 -7.82
N ASP A 93 1.94 -22.16 -7.36
CA ASP A 93 2.73 -21.14 -6.67
C ASP A 93 3.00 -19.93 -7.59
N ALA A 94 3.34 -20.18 -8.86
CA ALA A 94 3.57 -19.12 -9.83
C ALA A 94 2.28 -18.33 -10.14
N ARG A 95 1.12 -18.98 -10.17
CA ARG A 95 -0.19 -18.31 -10.31
C ARG A 95 -0.51 -17.44 -9.10
N PHE A 96 -0.18 -17.92 -7.91
CA PHE A 96 -0.38 -17.16 -6.69
C PHE A 96 0.56 -15.95 -6.62
N GLU A 97 1.83 -16.10 -6.99
CA GLU A 97 2.77 -14.99 -7.10
C GLU A 97 2.31 -13.94 -8.13
N ASP A 98 1.84 -14.37 -9.30
CA ASP A 98 1.28 -13.48 -10.32
C ASP A 98 0.11 -12.63 -9.81
N LEU A 99 -0.75 -13.23 -8.96
CA LEU A 99 -1.85 -12.54 -8.28
C LEU A 99 -1.32 -11.56 -7.23
N LEU A 100 -0.40 -12.01 -6.37
CA LEU A 100 0.22 -11.17 -5.34
C LEU A 100 0.89 -9.94 -5.96
N PHE A 101 1.67 -10.12 -7.03
CA PHE A 101 2.38 -9.03 -7.67
C PHE A 101 1.45 -7.99 -8.28
N ALA A 102 0.39 -8.42 -8.95
CA ALA A 102 -0.61 -7.49 -9.47
C ALA A 102 -1.36 -6.76 -8.34
N TRP A 103 -1.69 -7.49 -7.26
CA TRP A 103 -2.40 -6.92 -6.14
C TRP A 103 -1.56 -5.87 -5.38
N THR A 104 -0.28 -6.13 -5.15
CA THR A 104 0.62 -5.21 -4.44
C THR A 104 1.29 -4.17 -5.35
N GLY A 105 1.12 -4.28 -6.67
CA GLY A 105 1.81 -3.45 -7.66
C GLY A 105 3.29 -3.76 -7.80
N ALA A 106 3.70 -5.00 -7.44
CA ALA A 106 5.07 -5.46 -7.62
C ALA A 106 5.36 -5.87 -9.08
N ASP A 107 4.32 -6.08 -9.88
CA ASP A 107 4.40 -6.33 -11.33
C ASP A 107 5.03 -5.16 -12.11
N ALA A 108 4.94 -3.93 -11.58
CA ALA A 108 5.63 -2.76 -12.12
C ALA A 108 7.16 -2.81 -11.97
N ILE A 109 7.69 -3.73 -11.17
CA ILE A 109 9.14 -3.92 -10.98
C ILE A 109 9.67 -4.91 -12.03
N ALA A 110 10.78 -4.57 -12.67
CA ALA A 110 11.42 -5.42 -13.68
C ALA A 110 11.87 -6.78 -13.12
N GLU A 111 11.77 -7.82 -13.95
CA GLU A 111 12.27 -9.17 -13.62
C GLU A 111 13.78 -9.15 -13.39
N GLY A 112 14.25 -9.95 -12.42
CA GLY A 112 15.66 -10.04 -12.07
C GLY A 112 16.20 -8.79 -11.35
N SER A 113 15.32 -7.89 -10.91
CA SER A 113 15.70 -6.82 -9.98
C SER A 113 15.84 -7.37 -8.57
N PHE A 114 16.84 -6.91 -7.82
CA PHE A 114 17.13 -7.36 -6.47
C PHE A 114 17.21 -6.20 -5.49
N THR A 115 16.70 -6.41 -4.27
CA THR A 115 16.87 -5.53 -3.11
C THR A 115 17.47 -6.35 -1.97
N ASN A 116 18.67 -6.00 -1.52
CA ASN A 116 19.37 -6.71 -0.44
C ASN A 116 19.43 -8.24 -0.65
N GLN A 117 19.76 -8.69 -1.88
CA GLN A 117 19.81 -10.09 -2.31
C GLN A 117 18.45 -10.83 -2.40
N LEU A 118 17.33 -10.17 -2.05
CA LEU A 118 15.99 -10.67 -2.30
C LEU A 118 15.49 -10.17 -3.65
N ASP A 119 14.70 -10.97 -4.36
CA ASP A 119 13.96 -10.51 -5.53
C ASP A 119 13.09 -9.29 -5.15
N ALA A 120 13.20 -8.22 -5.93
CA ALA A 120 12.59 -6.94 -5.60
C ALA A 120 11.05 -6.98 -5.64
N ARG A 121 10.44 -7.87 -6.42
CA ARG A 121 8.98 -8.05 -6.44
C ARG A 121 8.49 -8.67 -5.14
N HIS A 122 9.19 -9.69 -4.67
CA HIS A 122 8.92 -10.31 -3.37
C HIS A 122 9.16 -9.33 -2.23
N ALA A 123 10.23 -8.55 -2.29
CA ALA A 123 10.49 -7.48 -1.32
C ALA A 123 9.30 -6.51 -1.26
N ARG A 124 8.79 -6.07 -2.43
CA ARG A 124 7.64 -5.16 -2.53
C ARG A 124 6.37 -5.72 -1.90
N VAL A 125 6.07 -7.00 -2.10
CA VAL A 125 4.91 -7.66 -1.45
C VAL A 125 5.06 -7.56 0.07
N LEU A 126 6.23 -7.89 0.60
CA LEU A 126 6.49 -7.81 2.04
C LEU A 126 6.42 -6.36 2.53
N GLU A 127 6.94 -5.38 1.79
CA GLU A 127 6.84 -3.96 2.18
C GLU A 127 5.39 -3.51 2.34
N GLN A 128 4.51 -3.92 1.43
CA GLN A 128 3.08 -3.63 1.54
C GLN A 128 2.49 -4.31 2.79
N ALA A 129 2.86 -5.57 3.05
CA ALA A 129 2.41 -6.35 4.20
C ALA A 129 2.85 -5.77 5.56
N TYR A 130 4.05 -5.20 5.62
CA TYR A 130 4.60 -4.62 6.86
C TYR A 130 4.40 -3.11 6.97
N GLY A 131 3.86 -2.45 5.93
CA GLY A 131 3.67 -1.00 5.90
C GLY A 131 4.97 -0.18 5.99
N ARG A 132 6.12 -0.80 5.68
CA ARG A 132 7.47 -0.22 5.77
C ARG A 132 8.29 -0.59 4.54
N SER A 133 9.17 0.31 4.11
CA SER A 133 10.11 -0.01 3.03
C SER A 133 11.33 -0.78 3.56
N PHE A 134 11.83 -1.70 2.75
CA PHE A 134 13.10 -2.42 2.94
C PHE A 134 14.24 -1.79 2.14
N GLN A 135 14.00 -0.67 1.46
CA GLN A 135 15.07 0.11 0.84
C GLN A 135 16.09 0.51 1.90
N ASN A 136 17.37 0.27 1.60
CA ASN A 136 18.46 0.73 2.45
C ASN A 136 18.42 2.27 2.48
N PRO A 137 18.28 2.92 3.65
CA PRO A 137 18.28 4.39 3.73
C PRO A 137 19.59 5.05 3.29
N ASN A 138 20.62 4.26 2.95
CA ASN A 138 21.91 4.72 2.44
C ASN A 138 22.16 4.37 0.96
N ALA A 139 21.12 4.06 0.18
CA ALA A 139 21.23 3.86 -1.27
C ALA A 139 21.08 5.20 -2.01
N ASP A 140 22.01 6.14 -1.77
CA ASP A 140 22.24 7.34 -2.58
C ASP A 140 23.61 7.25 -3.26
#